data_AF-A0A1E3KYN2-F1
#
_entry.id   AF-A0A1E3KYN2-F1
#
_cell.length_a   1.000
_cell.length_b   1.000
_cell.length_c   1.000
_cell.angle_alpha   90.00
_cell.angle_beta   90.00
_cell.angle_gamma   90.00
#
_symmetry.space_group_name_H-M   'P 1'
#
loop_
_entity.id
_entity.type
_entity.pdbx_description
1 polymer ?
#
loop_
_entity_poly.entity_id
_entity_poly.type
_entity_poly.pdbx_seq_one_letter_code
_entity_poly.pdbx_strand_id
1 'polypeptide(L)'
;MTIELSIENVIRSYIQKKQITLKDLAEQTNINRGNMSAAINRNSKKILSIPQLDSLTEVVGFPKGALYDAFFKDFKVSKIDMRRTRKFILACADLKRLDLINQIIEFCYEDRKFITNAFEIAEELYNLEFKDSASILYNSVVKYEFNANSDRLSISYYRLFIIHKDDTELGFKYASQFYPYRLKLPLDLKLDGIVALAYAYGVQNKWSDVDILSEELRVLTQTIYDQELYKDDDFLPARPFVYYFGQSYLMRESMFEFYKEYEKALLWNEKYRDLSWFKDLDEKGKEQVELYTHFAEANLKAIHLKMGDESVVPDYYDSLKNDPTEMTFGIANILEAANKYKFNIDNILADYEEFSQKTYVEKNESKKYTKLFMIQHQANLDYQYAIYLFNSNNHSPGIKKLLQSLHNSVTISNITTAFDCVLVFNGYREYATKEQIIEFNNICKGALTR
;
A
#
# COMPACT_ATOMS: atom_id res chain seq x y z
N MET A 1 -2.91 29.83 -27.19
CA MET A 1 -2.71 31.07 -26.40
C MET A 1 -3.80 31.09 -25.34
N THR A 2 -3.52 30.53 -24.18
CA THR A 2 -4.44 30.60 -23.03
C THR A 2 -4.39 32.05 -22.54
N ILE A 3 -5.50 32.78 -22.66
CA ILE A 3 -5.60 34.13 -22.08
C ILE A 3 -5.46 33.93 -20.57
N GLU A 4 -4.34 34.39 -20.03
CA GLU A 4 -4.07 34.28 -18.60
C GLU A 4 -5.09 35.15 -17.84
N LEU A 5 -5.98 34.50 -17.09
CA LEU A 5 -7.01 35.19 -16.33
C LEU A 5 -6.35 35.98 -15.19
N SER A 6 -6.87 37.18 -14.94
CA SER A 6 -6.56 38.01 -13.78
C SER A 6 -7.88 38.32 -13.07
N ILE A 7 -7.90 38.22 -11.73
CA ILE A 7 -9.10 38.51 -10.94
C ILE A 7 -9.61 39.93 -11.21
N GLU A 8 -8.70 40.91 -11.30
CA GLU A 8 -9.04 42.28 -11.68
C GLU A 8 -9.74 42.35 -13.04
N ASN A 9 -9.14 41.75 -14.07
CA ASN A 9 -9.68 41.79 -15.43
C ASN A 9 -11.04 41.10 -15.51
N VAL A 10 -11.20 39.97 -14.83
CA VAL A 10 -12.46 39.22 -14.77
C VAL A 10 -13.56 40.09 -14.17
N ILE A 11 -13.30 40.76 -13.04
CA ILE A 11 -14.26 41.67 -12.42
C ILE A 11 -14.62 42.83 -13.36
N ARG A 12 -13.60 43.50 -13.95
CA ARG A 12 -13.83 44.64 -14.87
C ARG A 12 -14.63 44.24 -16.11
N SER A 13 -14.26 43.13 -16.75
CA SER A 13 -14.95 42.64 -17.95
C SER A 13 -16.39 42.23 -17.64
N TYR A 14 -16.66 41.62 -16.48
CA TYR A 14 -18.02 41.26 -16.10
C TYR A 14 -18.89 42.49 -15.86
N ILE A 15 -18.39 43.48 -15.11
CA ILE A 15 -19.05 44.77 -14.87
C ILE A 15 -19.40 45.47 -16.19
N GLN A 16 -18.43 45.56 -17.11
CA GLN A 16 -18.63 46.19 -18.41
C GLN A 16 -19.64 45.42 -19.27
N LYS A 17 -19.53 44.09 -19.34
CA LYS A 17 -20.41 43.24 -20.16
C LYS A 17 -21.85 43.24 -19.66
N LYS A 18 -22.06 43.27 -18.34
CA LYS A 18 -23.39 43.28 -17.72
C LYS A 18 -23.94 44.69 -17.51
N GLN A 19 -23.15 45.73 -17.75
CA GLN A 19 -23.49 47.14 -17.50
C GLN A 19 -23.96 47.41 -16.06
N ILE A 20 -23.35 46.73 -15.09
CA ILE A 20 -23.65 46.87 -13.66
C ILE A 20 -22.57 47.69 -12.96
N THR A 21 -22.79 48.11 -11.72
CA THR A 21 -21.76 48.75 -10.89
C THR A 21 -20.99 47.75 -10.05
N LEU A 22 -19.86 48.18 -9.48
CA LEU A 22 -19.10 47.37 -8.51
C LEU A 22 -19.94 47.02 -7.27
N LYS A 23 -20.90 47.88 -6.90
CA LYS A 23 -21.81 47.65 -5.77
C LYS A 23 -22.75 46.49 -6.08
N ASP A 24 -23.32 46.47 -7.28
CA ASP A 24 -24.26 45.42 -7.70
C ASP A 24 -23.55 44.05 -7.77
N LEU A 25 -22.31 44.00 -8.27
CA LEU A 25 -21.53 42.78 -8.27
C LEU A 25 -21.16 42.31 -6.85
N ALA A 26 -20.81 43.24 -5.96
CA ALA A 26 -20.56 42.94 -4.55
C ALA A 26 -21.79 42.33 -3.86
N GLU A 27 -22.99 42.81 -4.19
CA GLU A 27 -24.26 42.24 -3.71
C GLU A 27 -24.52 40.85 -4.31
N GLN A 28 -24.33 40.65 -5.62
CA GLN A 28 -24.52 39.35 -6.28
C GLN A 28 -23.59 38.24 -5.75
N THR A 29 -22.35 38.60 -5.45
CA THR A 29 -21.32 37.67 -4.94
C THR A 29 -21.32 37.56 -3.41
N ASN A 30 -22.15 38.35 -2.72
CA ASN A 30 -22.09 38.50 -1.27
C ASN A 30 -20.67 38.83 -0.73
N ILE A 31 -19.88 39.57 -1.51
CA ILE A 31 -18.54 40.02 -1.12
C ILE A 31 -18.64 41.48 -0.68
N ASN A 32 -18.10 41.80 0.50
CA ASN A 32 -18.06 43.18 0.95
C ASN A 32 -17.38 44.10 -0.09
N ARG A 33 -18.02 45.25 -0.39
CA ARG A 33 -17.54 46.22 -1.38
C ARG A 33 -16.07 46.63 -1.18
N GLY A 34 -15.60 46.73 0.05
CA GLY A 34 -14.21 47.02 0.36
C GLY A 34 -13.25 45.92 -0.09
N ASN A 35 -13.62 44.65 0.06
CA ASN A 35 -12.83 43.51 -0.42
C ASN A 35 -12.84 43.42 -1.95
N MET A 36 -14.00 43.67 -2.59
CA MET A 36 -14.11 43.78 -4.04
C MET A 36 -13.24 44.91 -4.60
N SER A 37 -13.29 46.09 -3.98
CA SER A 37 -12.45 47.22 -4.38
C SER A 37 -10.96 46.92 -4.18
N ALA A 38 -10.60 46.19 -3.13
CA ALA A 38 -9.24 45.76 -2.88
C ALA A 38 -8.74 44.76 -3.94
N ALA A 39 -9.59 43.82 -4.38
CA ALA A 39 -9.26 42.84 -5.43
C ALA A 39 -9.00 43.47 -6.81
N ILE A 40 -9.55 44.67 -7.06
CA ILE A 40 -9.33 45.43 -8.30
C ILE A 40 -8.09 46.34 -8.17
N ASN A 41 -7.72 46.72 -6.96
CA ASN A 41 -6.62 47.65 -6.72
C ASN A 41 -5.29 46.90 -6.65
N ARG A 42 -4.47 47.03 -7.71
CA ARG A 42 -3.13 46.40 -7.80
C ARG A 42 -2.17 46.74 -6.65
N ASN A 43 -2.40 47.86 -5.94
CA ASN A 43 -1.57 48.26 -4.80
C ASN A 43 -2.06 47.69 -3.47
N SER A 44 -3.20 46.98 -3.45
CA SER A 44 -3.76 46.37 -2.24
C SER A 44 -3.03 45.06 -1.92
N LYS A 45 -2.63 44.88 -0.65
CA LYS A 45 -2.16 43.59 -0.14
C LYS A 45 -3.30 42.65 0.30
N LYS A 46 -4.55 43.13 0.27
CA LYS A 46 -5.73 42.34 0.60
C LYS A 46 -6.21 41.60 -0.64
N ILE A 47 -6.25 40.28 -0.53
CA ILE A 47 -6.77 39.37 -1.55
C ILE A 47 -8.09 38.76 -1.07
N LEU A 48 -8.89 38.24 -2.00
CA LEU A 48 -10.14 37.55 -1.67
C LEU A 48 -9.86 36.29 -0.82
N SER A 49 -10.83 35.82 -0.04
CA SER A 49 -10.77 34.46 0.51
C SER A 49 -11.23 33.44 -0.54
N ILE A 50 -10.89 32.16 -0.38
CA ILE A 50 -11.33 31.10 -1.30
C ILE A 50 -12.86 31.07 -1.48
N PRO A 51 -13.70 31.14 -0.43
CA PRO A 51 -15.15 31.19 -0.62
C PRO A 51 -15.62 32.41 -1.42
N GLN A 52 -14.97 33.56 -1.23
CA GLN A 52 -15.27 34.77 -2.01
C GLN A 52 -14.82 34.62 -3.46
N LEU A 53 -13.67 33.99 -3.71
CA LEU A 53 -13.19 33.69 -5.05
C LEU A 53 -14.12 32.70 -5.78
N ASP A 54 -14.56 31.64 -5.11
CA ASP A 54 -15.49 30.66 -5.66
C ASP A 54 -16.84 31.31 -5.97
N SER A 55 -17.38 32.16 -5.08
CA SER A 55 -18.62 32.90 -5.33
C SER A 55 -18.50 33.88 -6.51
N LEU A 56 -17.38 34.59 -6.62
CA LEU A 56 -17.09 35.41 -7.80
C LEU A 56 -17.04 34.56 -9.08
N THR A 57 -16.35 33.42 -9.02
CA THR A 57 -16.20 32.50 -10.15
C THR A 57 -17.56 32.00 -10.63
N GLU A 58 -18.45 31.64 -9.71
CA GLU A 58 -19.82 31.20 -9.98
C GLU A 58 -20.68 32.30 -10.61
N VAL A 59 -20.71 33.51 -10.03
CA VAL A 59 -21.51 34.65 -10.55
C VAL A 59 -21.06 35.06 -11.95
N VAL A 60 -19.76 34.96 -12.22
CA VAL A 60 -19.19 35.22 -13.55
C VAL A 60 -19.52 34.13 -14.56
N GLY A 61 -19.92 32.95 -14.09
CA GLY A 61 -20.29 31.79 -14.92
C GLY A 61 -19.09 30.92 -15.31
N PHE A 62 -18.02 30.93 -14.52
CA PHE A 62 -16.85 30.08 -14.71
C PHE A 62 -16.94 28.81 -13.84
N PRO A 63 -16.27 27.71 -14.25
CA PRO A 63 -16.20 26.51 -13.42
C PRO A 63 -15.39 26.77 -12.14
N LYS A 64 -15.74 26.11 -11.03
CA LYS A 64 -15.00 26.19 -9.76
C LYS A 64 -13.51 25.94 -10.00
N GLY A 65 -12.66 26.76 -9.38
CA GLY A 65 -11.20 26.68 -9.56
C GLY A 65 -10.63 27.43 -10.77
N ALA A 66 -11.46 27.95 -11.69
CA ALA A 66 -10.98 28.66 -12.89
C ALA A 66 -10.09 29.88 -12.57
N LEU A 67 -10.26 30.48 -11.38
CA LEU A 67 -9.47 31.63 -10.95
C LEU A 67 -8.33 31.26 -9.99
N TYR A 68 -8.04 29.98 -9.74
CA TYR A 68 -7.03 29.61 -8.73
C TYR A 68 -5.60 29.95 -9.16
N ASP A 69 -5.28 29.87 -10.46
CA ASP A 69 -3.99 30.32 -10.98
C ASP A 69 -3.79 31.83 -10.80
N ALA A 70 -4.85 32.61 -11.07
CA ALA A 70 -4.86 34.05 -10.83
C ALA A 70 -4.74 34.36 -9.33
N PHE A 71 -5.46 33.60 -8.50
CA PHE A 71 -5.40 33.73 -7.05
C PHE A 71 -4.01 33.40 -6.50
N PHE A 72 -3.32 32.39 -7.04
CA PHE A 72 -1.96 32.06 -6.61
C PHE A 72 -0.97 33.21 -6.89
N LYS A 73 -1.14 33.94 -8.00
CA LYS A 73 -0.32 35.15 -8.26
C LYS A 73 -0.54 36.22 -7.20
N ASP A 74 -1.80 36.49 -6.87
CA ASP A 74 -2.16 37.46 -5.83
C ASP A 74 -1.71 36.97 -4.44
N PHE A 75 -1.75 35.66 -4.20
CA PHE A 75 -1.27 35.02 -2.98
C PHE A 75 0.23 35.26 -2.77
N LYS A 76 1.05 35.12 -3.82
CA LYS A 76 2.52 35.32 -3.76
C LYS A 76 2.95 36.73 -3.36
N VAL A 77 2.16 37.74 -3.68
CA VAL A 77 2.44 39.14 -3.29
C VAL A 77 1.81 39.51 -1.94
N SER A 78 1.01 38.63 -1.37
CA SER A 78 0.37 38.81 -0.07
C SER A 78 1.23 38.26 1.07
N LYS A 79 0.92 38.66 2.31
CA LYS A 79 1.54 38.04 3.49
C LYS A 79 1.06 36.60 3.61
N ILE A 80 2.00 35.66 3.79
CA ILE A 80 1.70 34.26 4.10
C ILE A 80 0.86 34.18 5.38
N ASP A 81 -0.28 33.50 5.29
CA ASP A 81 -1.23 33.29 6.37
C ASP A 81 -1.67 31.83 6.36
N MET A 82 -1.33 31.06 7.40
CA MET A 82 -1.55 29.61 7.43
C MET A 82 -3.03 29.23 7.30
N ARG A 83 -3.95 30.04 7.84
CA ARG A 83 -5.39 29.76 7.70
C ARG A 83 -5.83 29.88 6.25
N ARG A 84 -5.31 30.87 5.53
CA ARG A 84 -5.54 31.05 4.09
C ARG A 84 -4.86 29.97 3.27
N THR A 85 -3.59 29.67 3.57
CA THR A 85 -2.81 28.60 2.91
C THR A 85 -3.55 27.26 3.02
N ARG A 86 -4.00 26.89 4.22
CA ARG A 86 -4.81 25.69 4.46
C ARG A 86 -6.06 25.67 3.59
N LYS A 87 -6.89 26.72 3.63
CA LYS A 87 -8.11 26.79 2.80
C LYS A 87 -7.81 26.67 1.31
N PHE A 88 -6.69 27.23 0.86
CA PHE A 88 -6.31 27.16 -0.55
C PHE A 88 -5.85 25.75 -0.95
N ILE A 89 -5.01 25.10 -0.13
CA ILE A 89 -4.57 23.73 -0.38
C ILE A 89 -5.75 22.76 -0.41
N LEU A 90 -6.69 22.85 0.55
CA LEU A 90 -7.89 22.01 0.58
C LEU A 90 -8.75 22.20 -0.67
N ALA A 91 -8.96 23.44 -1.10
CA ALA A 91 -9.73 23.71 -2.30
C ALA A 91 -9.03 23.23 -3.58
N CYS A 92 -7.69 23.27 -3.64
CA CYS A 92 -6.93 22.66 -4.72
C CYS A 92 -7.05 21.12 -4.71
N ALA A 93 -7.03 20.49 -3.53
CA ALA A 93 -7.18 19.05 -3.37
C ALA A 93 -8.55 18.57 -3.87
N ASP A 94 -9.63 19.27 -3.51
CA ASP A 94 -11.01 18.99 -3.98
C ASP A 94 -11.10 18.93 -5.52
N LEU A 95 -10.30 19.75 -6.20
CA LEU A 95 -10.28 19.88 -7.66
C LEU A 95 -9.15 19.08 -8.33
N LYS A 96 -8.40 18.28 -7.56
CA LYS A 96 -7.20 17.56 -8.01
C LYS A 96 -6.17 18.47 -8.70
N ARG A 97 -6.07 19.74 -8.30
CA ARG A 97 -5.05 20.71 -8.75
C ARG A 97 -3.73 20.49 -8.02
N LEU A 98 -3.14 19.32 -8.21
CA LEU A 98 -1.88 18.90 -7.58
C LEU A 98 -0.70 19.83 -7.96
N ASP A 99 -0.75 20.41 -9.16
CA ASP A 99 0.20 21.40 -9.65
C ASP A 99 0.22 22.67 -8.77
N LEU A 100 -0.94 23.16 -8.35
CA LEU A 100 -1.03 24.33 -7.47
C LEU A 100 -0.59 24.01 -6.06
N ILE A 101 -0.87 22.80 -5.54
CA ILE A 101 -0.38 22.37 -4.23
C ILE A 101 1.16 22.40 -4.20
N ASN A 102 1.80 21.87 -5.23
CA ASN A 102 3.27 21.91 -5.37
C ASN A 102 3.79 23.36 -5.42
N GLN A 103 3.16 24.23 -6.22
CA GLN A 103 3.56 25.64 -6.29
C GLN A 103 3.40 26.37 -4.95
N ILE A 104 2.35 26.07 -4.17
CA ILE A 104 2.15 26.63 -2.84
C ILE A 104 3.26 26.17 -1.90
N ILE A 105 3.63 24.89 -1.93
CA ILE A 105 4.73 24.33 -1.12
C ILE A 105 6.05 25.03 -1.47
N GLU A 106 6.39 25.13 -2.75
CA GLU A 106 7.60 25.81 -3.22
C GLU A 106 7.66 27.28 -2.81
N PHE A 107 6.51 27.94 -2.66
CA PHE A 107 6.46 29.31 -2.18
C PHE A 107 6.54 29.44 -0.66
N CYS A 108 6.03 28.46 0.10
CA CYS A 108 5.89 28.55 1.55
C CYS A 108 6.93 27.76 2.36
N TYR A 109 7.74 26.87 1.75
CA TYR A 109 8.61 25.93 2.49
C TYR A 109 9.63 26.59 3.44
N GLU A 110 10.04 27.83 3.18
CA GLU A 110 10.99 28.55 4.04
C GLU A 110 10.35 29.07 5.34
N ASP A 111 9.03 29.19 5.39
CA ASP A 111 8.33 29.52 6.63
C ASP A 111 8.28 28.29 7.55
N ARG A 112 8.94 28.38 8.70
CA ARG A 112 8.97 27.28 9.69
C ARG A 112 7.59 26.79 10.10
N LYS A 113 6.59 27.69 10.15
CA LYS A 113 5.21 27.33 10.51
C LYS A 113 4.52 26.55 9.39
N PHE A 114 4.94 26.73 8.15
CA PHE A 114 4.37 26.01 7.02
C PHE A 114 4.61 24.52 7.13
N ILE A 115 5.81 24.08 7.50
CA ILE A 115 6.08 22.64 7.62
C ILE A 115 5.19 22.01 8.69
N THR A 116 4.98 22.69 9.84
CA THR A 116 4.00 22.28 10.87
C THR A 116 2.60 22.10 10.27
N ASN A 117 2.12 23.13 9.58
CA ASN A 117 0.78 23.17 9.00
C ASN A 117 0.61 22.19 7.81
N ALA A 118 1.64 21.95 7.03
CA ALA A 118 1.62 21.04 5.88
C ALA A 118 1.29 19.61 6.32
N PHE A 119 1.86 19.14 7.44
CA PHE A 119 1.52 17.85 8.03
C PHE A 119 0.09 17.79 8.56
N GLU A 120 -0.38 18.84 9.27
CA GLU A 120 -1.75 18.88 9.78
C GLU A 120 -2.77 18.85 8.64
N ILE A 121 -2.45 19.46 7.49
CA ILE A 121 -3.26 19.37 6.27
C ILE A 121 -3.12 17.98 5.64
N ALA A 122 -1.92 17.40 5.63
CA ALA A 122 -1.68 16.07 5.08
C ALA A 122 -2.47 14.98 5.83
N GLU A 123 -2.51 15.02 7.18
CA GLU A 123 -3.29 14.08 7.98
C GLU A 123 -4.80 14.26 7.75
N GLU A 124 -5.29 15.50 7.63
CA GLU A 124 -6.68 15.76 7.25
C GLU A 124 -7.02 15.20 5.86
N LEU A 125 -6.19 15.48 4.85
CA LEU A 125 -6.39 14.99 3.50
C LEU A 125 -6.28 13.46 3.40
N TYR A 126 -5.39 12.86 4.18
CA TYR A 126 -5.26 11.42 4.29
C TYR A 126 -6.55 10.79 4.82
N ASN A 127 -7.11 11.35 5.90
CA ASN A 127 -8.38 10.89 6.48
C ASN A 127 -9.60 11.15 5.57
N LEU A 128 -9.51 12.13 4.66
CA LEU A 128 -10.50 12.38 3.61
C LEU A 128 -10.27 11.56 2.34
N GLU A 129 -9.33 10.60 2.34
CA GLU A 129 -8.95 9.76 1.20
C GLU A 129 -8.38 10.53 -0.02
N PHE A 130 -7.97 11.79 0.16
CA PHE A 130 -7.26 12.58 -0.86
C PHE A 130 -5.75 12.27 -0.89
N LYS A 131 -5.44 10.99 -1.12
CA LYS A 131 -4.09 10.40 -1.01
C LYS A 131 -3.02 11.08 -1.85
N ASP A 132 -3.34 11.46 -3.09
CA ASP A 132 -2.36 12.15 -3.97
C ASP A 132 -1.94 13.51 -3.39
N SER A 133 -2.91 14.27 -2.85
CA SER A 133 -2.64 15.58 -2.25
C SER A 133 -1.92 15.45 -0.90
N ALA A 134 -2.32 14.48 -0.08
CA ALA A 134 -1.64 14.16 1.17
C ALA A 134 -0.19 13.74 0.93
N SER A 135 0.05 12.86 -0.06
CA SER A 135 1.37 12.40 -0.49
C SER A 135 2.32 13.55 -0.86
N ILE A 136 1.83 14.55 -1.61
CA ILE A 136 2.61 15.74 -1.96
C ILE A 136 3.04 16.51 -0.69
N LEU A 137 2.12 16.69 0.26
CA LEU A 137 2.43 17.39 1.51
C LEU A 137 3.35 16.58 2.43
N TYR A 138 3.16 15.27 2.59
CA TYR A 138 4.10 14.44 3.35
C TYR A 138 5.49 14.47 2.75
N ASN A 139 5.62 14.42 1.42
CA ASN A 139 6.91 14.59 0.74
C ASN A 139 7.55 15.95 1.07
N SER A 140 6.75 17.02 1.18
CA SER A 140 7.26 18.33 1.61
C SER A 140 7.77 18.30 3.06
N VAL A 141 7.07 17.63 3.97
CA VAL A 141 7.51 17.46 5.36
C VAL A 141 8.81 16.67 5.39
N VAL A 142 8.90 15.55 4.67
CA VAL A 142 10.12 14.73 4.56
C VAL A 142 11.31 15.54 4.03
N LYS A 143 11.07 16.41 3.06
CA LYS A 143 12.12 17.21 2.41
C LYS A 143 12.62 18.36 3.27
N TYR A 144 11.75 18.99 4.05
CA TYR A 144 12.03 20.29 4.68
C TYR A 144 11.99 20.27 6.22
N GLU A 145 11.61 19.16 6.85
CA GLU A 145 11.71 19.01 8.31
C GLU A 145 13.17 18.84 8.74
N PHE A 146 13.67 19.81 9.51
CA PHE A 146 15.05 19.80 10.00
C PHE A 146 15.22 18.97 11.27
N ASN A 147 14.14 18.80 12.06
CA ASN A 147 14.21 18.02 13.29
C ASN A 147 14.03 16.52 13.00
N ALA A 148 15.15 15.81 12.89
CA ALA A 148 15.18 14.37 12.66
C ALA A 148 14.49 13.52 13.74
N ASN A 149 14.18 14.09 14.91
CA ASN A 149 13.50 13.41 16.02
C ASN A 149 12.03 13.81 16.14
N SER A 150 11.47 14.52 15.16
CA SER A 150 10.06 14.89 15.20
C SER A 150 9.16 13.73 14.78
N ASP A 151 8.12 13.45 15.57
CA ASP A 151 7.12 12.41 15.27
C ASP A 151 6.52 12.60 13.87
N ARG A 152 6.22 13.83 13.50
CA ARG A 152 5.69 14.21 12.18
C ARG A 152 6.55 13.72 11.02
N LEU A 153 7.88 13.68 11.17
CA LEU A 153 8.79 13.18 10.14
C LEU A 153 8.61 11.67 9.98
N SER A 154 8.64 10.94 11.10
CA SER A 154 8.45 9.48 11.09
C SER A 154 7.07 9.08 10.57
N ILE A 155 6.02 9.80 10.99
CA ILE A 155 4.64 9.60 10.52
C ILE A 155 4.56 9.92 9.03
N SER A 156 5.21 10.99 8.53
CA SER A 156 5.19 11.32 7.10
C SER A 156 5.82 10.23 6.24
N TYR A 157 6.96 9.67 6.67
CA TYR A 157 7.56 8.51 5.99
C TYR A 157 6.63 7.29 6.00
N TYR A 158 6.02 6.99 7.15
CA TYR A 158 5.06 5.90 7.28
C TYR A 158 3.84 6.10 6.36
N ARG A 159 3.22 7.28 6.36
CA ARG A 159 2.06 7.58 5.52
C ARG A 159 2.40 7.50 4.03
N LEU A 160 3.56 8.01 3.61
CA LEU A 160 4.02 7.86 2.23
C LEU A 160 4.17 6.39 1.83
N PHE A 161 4.69 5.55 2.73
CA PHE A 161 4.74 4.12 2.49
C PHE A 161 3.34 3.51 2.39
N ILE A 162 2.45 3.75 3.35
CA ILE A 162 1.09 3.18 3.35
C ILE A 162 0.27 3.62 2.14
N ILE A 163 0.39 4.88 1.70
CA ILE A 163 -0.30 5.39 0.50
C ILE A 163 0.09 4.60 -0.75
N HIS A 164 1.37 4.27 -0.90
CA HIS A 164 1.90 3.62 -2.11
C HIS A 164 2.19 2.12 -1.94
N LYS A 165 1.80 1.50 -0.82
CA LYS A 165 2.19 0.11 -0.49
C LYS A 165 1.78 -0.93 -1.54
N ASP A 166 0.73 -0.65 -2.29
CA ASP A 166 0.19 -1.53 -3.33
C ASP A 166 0.83 -1.28 -4.71
N ASP A 167 1.65 -0.23 -4.83
CA ASP A 167 2.55 -0.01 -5.97
C ASP A 167 3.87 -0.73 -5.71
N THR A 168 4.29 -1.59 -6.62
CA THR A 168 5.50 -2.39 -6.46
C THR A 168 6.77 -1.54 -6.29
N GLU A 169 6.95 -0.53 -7.15
CA GLU A 169 8.20 0.23 -7.22
C GLU A 169 8.19 1.37 -6.21
N LEU A 170 7.13 2.19 -6.23
CA LEU A 170 6.98 3.30 -5.31
C LEU A 170 6.77 2.80 -3.89
N GLY A 171 5.98 1.75 -3.69
CA GLY A 171 5.75 1.16 -2.37
C GLY A 171 7.05 0.66 -1.75
N PHE A 172 7.87 -0.07 -2.50
CA PHE A 172 9.16 -0.53 -1.98
C PHE A 172 10.17 0.61 -1.76
N LYS A 173 10.16 1.63 -2.64
CA LYS A 173 10.97 2.85 -2.45
C LYS A 173 10.61 3.55 -1.15
N TYR A 174 9.33 3.79 -0.88
CA TYR A 174 8.89 4.44 0.35
C TYR A 174 9.05 3.55 1.58
N ALA A 175 8.87 2.22 1.45
CA ALA A 175 9.19 1.26 2.51
C ALA A 175 10.67 1.39 2.93
N SER A 176 11.57 1.43 1.95
CA SER A 176 13.02 1.56 2.19
C SER A 176 13.38 2.90 2.86
N GLN A 177 12.69 3.98 2.50
CA GLN A 177 12.86 5.30 3.12
C GLN A 177 12.30 5.35 4.54
N PHE A 178 11.19 4.67 4.80
CA PHE A 178 10.56 4.59 6.11
C PHE A 178 11.33 3.67 7.08
N TYR A 179 11.94 2.59 6.59
CA TYR A 179 12.67 1.61 7.40
C TYR A 179 13.54 2.24 8.51
N PRO A 180 14.45 3.21 8.26
CA PRO A 180 15.27 3.81 9.32
C PRO A 180 14.50 4.66 10.35
N TYR A 181 13.26 5.07 10.06
CA TYR A 181 12.42 5.88 10.94
C TYR A 181 11.39 5.06 11.74
N ARG A 182 11.21 3.76 11.43
CA ARG A 182 10.17 2.90 12.03
C ARG A 182 10.16 2.89 13.56
N LEU A 183 11.34 2.91 14.19
CA LEU A 183 11.47 2.89 15.65
C LEU A 183 11.04 4.19 16.32
N LYS A 184 10.94 5.28 15.56
CA LYS A 184 10.53 6.61 16.03
C LYS A 184 9.02 6.85 15.93
N LEU A 185 8.27 5.91 15.35
CA LEU A 185 6.81 6.05 15.30
C LEU A 185 6.20 6.03 16.71
N PRO A 186 5.08 6.75 16.89
CA PRO A 186 4.14 6.50 17.99
C PRO A 186 3.78 5.01 18.11
N LEU A 187 3.53 4.55 19.33
CA LEU A 187 3.43 3.13 19.67
C LEU A 187 2.33 2.39 18.88
N ASP A 188 1.18 3.03 18.75
CA ASP A 188 0.00 2.59 17.99
C ASP A 188 0.31 2.38 16.49
N LEU A 189 1.05 3.31 15.88
CA LEU A 189 1.45 3.23 14.47
C LEU A 189 2.63 2.28 14.24
N LYS A 190 3.50 2.12 15.23
CA LYS A 190 4.71 1.31 15.13
C LYS A 190 4.41 -0.16 14.84
N LEU A 191 3.37 -0.71 15.48
CA LEU A 191 2.93 -2.08 15.25
C LEU A 191 2.56 -2.33 13.79
N ASP A 192 1.71 -1.48 13.22
CA ASP A 192 1.29 -1.59 11.82
C ASP A 192 2.44 -1.31 10.85
N GLY A 193 3.28 -0.33 11.17
CA GLY A 193 4.48 -0.01 10.40
C GLY A 193 5.46 -1.18 10.27
N ILE A 194 5.72 -1.92 11.35
CA ILE A 194 6.61 -3.09 11.33
C ILE A 194 6.00 -4.22 10.49
N VAL A 195 4.71 -4.52 10.68
CA VAL A 195 4.00 -5.55 9.91
C VAL A 195 4.01 -5.20 8.41
N ALA A 196 3.68 -3.97 8.05
CA ALA A 196 3.65 -3.52 6.67
C ALA A 196 5.05 -3.59 6.02
N LEU A 197 6.10 -3.18 6.74
CA LEU A 197 7.49 -3.32 6.27
C LEU A 197 7.85 -4.79 6.02
N ALA A 198 7.49 -5.69 6.95
CA ALA A 198 7.81 -7.10 6.81
C ALA A 198 7.16 -7.72 5.57
N TYR A 199 5.91 -7.37 5.28
CA TYR A 199 5.25 -7.79 4.04
C TYR A 199 5.95 -7.23 2.79
N ALA A 200 6.28 -5.93 2.78
CA ALA A 200 6.94 -5.30 1.64
C ALA A 200 8.32 -5.91 1.35
N TYR A 201 9.10 -6.21 2.40
CA TYR A 201 10.41 -6.85 2.27
C TYR A 201 10.30 -8.35 1.95
N GLY A 202 9.28 -9.03 2.47
CA GLY A 202 8.98 -10.43 2.17
C GLY A 202 8.63 -10.65 0.70
N VAL A 203 7.79 -9.77 0.11
CA VAL A 203 7.49 -9.79 -1.34
C VAL A 203 8.76 -9.66 -2.19
N GLN A 204 9.76 -8.93 -1.70
CA GLN A 204 11.06 -8.75 -2.35
C GLN A 204 12.11 -9.80 -1.98
N ASN A 205 11.72 -10.89 -1.31
CA ASN A 205 12.61 -11.96 -0.85
C ASN A 205 13.76 -11.48 0.07
N LYS A 206 13.58 -10.37 0.79
CA LYS A 206 14.57 -9.82 1.72
C LYS A 206 14.41 -10.41 3.13
N TRP A 207 14.58 -11.72 3.24
CA TRP A 207 14.26 -12.48 4.45
C TRP A 207 15.12 -12.13 5.68
N SER A 208 16.34 -11.64 5.49
CA SER A 208 17.16 -11.12 6.59
C SER A 208 16.54 -9.88 7.25
N ASP A 209 15.91 -9.01 6.47
CA ASP A 209 15.20 -7.84 7.00
C ASP A 209 13.89 -8.25 7.67
N VAL A 210 13.18 -9.24 7.11
CA VAL A 210 11.97 -9.83 7.70
C VAL A 210 12.27 -10.46 9.06
N ASP A 211 13.42 -11.16 9.20
CA ASP A 211 13.87 -11.71 10.48
C ASP A 211 14.01 -10.61 11.55
N ILE A 212 14.73 -9.53 11.23
CA ILE A 212 14.89 -8.37 12.13
C ILE A 212 13.53 -7.79 12.51
N LEU A 213 12.66 -7.53 11.52
CA LEU A 213 11.34 -6.94 11.76
C LEU A 213 10.43 -7.86 12.58
N SER A 214 10.51 -9.18 12.37
CA SER A 214 9.73 -10.17 13.13
C SER A 214 10.13 -10.19 14.61
N GLU A 215 11.43 -10.12 14.90
CA GLU A 215 11.93 -10.08 16.26
C GLU A 215 11.60 -8.74 16.93
N GLU A 216 11.71 -7.63 16.19
CA GLU A 216 11.28 -6.32 16.68
C GLU A 216 9.79 -6.31 17.06
N LEU A 217 8.92 -6.87 16.21
CA LEU A 217 7.49 -6.98 16.50
C LEU A 217 7.22 -7.87 17.73
N ARG A 218 7.95 -8.99 17.86
CA ARG A 218 7.82 -9.91 18.98
C ARG A 218 8.22 -9.25 20.30
N VAL A 219 9.37 -8.58 20.33
CA VAL A 219 9.83 -7.85 21.53
C VAL A 219 8.86 -6.73 21.89
N LEU A 220 8.37 -5.98 20.89
CA LEU A 220 7.43 -4.88 21.11
C LEU A 220 6.09 -5.38 21.67
N THR A 221 5.51 -6.40 21.05
CA THR A 221 4.23 -6.99 21.49
C THR A 221 4.36 -7.64 22.86
N GLN A 222 5.44 -8.36 23.14
CA GLN A 222 5.68 -8.90 24.49
C GLN A 222 5.79 -7.78 25.53
N THR A 223 6.49 -6.68 25.21
CA THR A 223 6.63 -5.55 26.13
C THR A 223 5.28 -4.88 26.41
N ILE A 224 4.45 -4.65 25.38
CA ILE A 224 3.09 -4.09 25.52
C ILE A 224 2.23 -5.01 26.38
N TYR A 225 2.34 -6.32 26.19
CA TYR A 225 1.60 -7.31 26.97
C TYR A 225 2.03 -7.32 28.45
N ASP A 226 3.33 -7.44 28.72
CA ASP A 226 3.88 -7.55 30.08
C ASP A 226 3.63 -6.29 30.92
N GLN A 227 3.60 -5.12 30.27
CA GLN A 227 3.31 -3.83 30.90
C GLN A 227 1.80 -3.51 30.91
N GLU A 228 0.96 -4.40 30.38
CA GLU A 228 -0.49 -4.23 30.24
C GLU A 228 -0.91 -2.96 29.48
N LEU A 229 -0.03 -2.40 28.63
CA LEU A 229 -0.32 -1.18 27.84
C LEU A 229 -1.47 -1.38 26.86
N TYR A 230 -1.76 -2.63 26.47
CA TYR A 230 -2.90 -2.96 25.62
C TYR A 230 -4.27 -2.73 26.28
N LYS A 231 -4.30 -2.48 27.60
CA LYS A 231 -5.50 -2.13 28.37
C LYS A 231 -5.65 -0.62 28.57
N ASP A 232 -4.68 0.18 28.10
CA ASP A 232 -4.72 1.64 28.21
C ASP A 232 -5.73 2.21 27.20
N ASP A 233 -6.59 3.12 27.66
CA ASP A 233 -7.59 3.79 26.82
C ASP A 233 -6.95 4.66 25.73
N ASP A 234 -5.72 5.15 25.97
CA ASP A 234 -4.96 5.96 25.00
C ASP A 234 -4.23 5.09 23.96
N PHE A 235 -4.18 3.78 24.14
CA PHE A 235 -3.57 2.85 23.19
C PHE A 235 -4.57 2.43 22.11
N LEU A 236 -4.49 3.10 20.96
CA LEU A 236 -5.45 2.96 19.87
C LEU A 236 -4.81 2.39 18.59
N PRO A 237 -4.36 1.12 18.59
CA PRO A 237 -3.80 0.51 17.39
C PRO A 237 -4.86 0.34 16.30
N ALA A 238 -4.42 0.31 15.04
CA ALA A 238 -5.32 0.18 13.88
C ALA A 238 -6.08 -1.16 13.85
N ARG A 239 -5.57 -2.19 14.53
CA ARG A 239 -6.16 -3.53 14.65
C ARG A 239 -6.12 -3.98 16.11
N PRO A 240 -6.97 -4.94 16.53
CA PRO A 240 -6.92 -5.49 17.88
C PRO A 240 -5.49 -5.94 18.26
N PHE A 241 -5.04 -5.66 19.48
CA PHE A 241 -3.66 -5.96 19.89
C PHE A 241 -3.25 -7.43 19.66
N VAL A 242 -4.17 -8.37 19.91
CA VAL A 242 -3.98 -9.81 19.67
C VAL A 242 -3.58 -10.13 18.22
N TYR A 243 -3.97 -9.29 17.25
CA TYR A 243 -3.49 -9.37 15.87
C TYR A 243 -1.97 -9.29 15.83
N TYR A 244 -1.40 -8.20 16.36
CA TYR A 244 0.04 -7.97 16.30
C TYR A 244 0.82 -9.01 17.10
N PHE A 245 0.26 -9.44 18.24
CA PHE A 245 0.85 -10.50 19.05
C PHE A 245 0.96 -11.81 18.25
N GLY A 246 -0.15 -12.33 17.70
CA GLY A 246 -0.15 -13.52 16.86
C GLY A 246 0.73 -13.37 15.61
N GLN A 247 0.64 -12.22 14.95
CA GLN A 247 1.43 -11.90 13.76
C GLN A 247 2.94 -11.98 14.02
N SER A 248 3.40 -11.57 15.20
CA SER A 248 4.81 -11.63 15.56
C SER A 248 5.32 -13.07 15.53
N TYR A 249 4.59 -14.01 16.14
CA TYR A 249 4.96 -15.42 16.21
C TYR A 249 4.79 -16.14 14.87
N LEU A 250 3.72 -15.84 14.14
CA LEU A 250 3.51 -16.35 12.78
C LEU A 250 4.69 -15.96 11.86
N MET A 251 5.13 -14.70 11.91
CA MET A 251 6.28 -14.26 11.11
C MET A 251 7.59 -14.94 11.53
N ARG A 252 7.79 -15.19 12.84
CA ARG A 252 8.94 -15.96 13.34
C ARG A 252 8.92 -17.38 12.79
N GLU A 253 7.77 -18.05 12.84
CA GLU A 253 7.59 -19.39 12.26
C GLU A 253 7.96 -19.38 10.78
N SER A 254 7.36 -18.49 9.98
CA SER A 254 7.63 -18.41 8.54
C SER A 254 9.10 -18.16 8.22
N MET A 255 9.81 -17.41 9.06
CA MET A 255 11.26 -17.21 8.94
C MET A 255 12.02 -18.54 9.12
N PHE A 256 11.77 -19.28 10.20
CA PHE A 256 12.44 -20.57 10.44
C PHE A 256 12.07 -21.61 9.38
N GLU A 257 10.83 -21.60 8.90
CA GLU A 257 10.39 -22.43 7.79
C GLU A 257 11.18 -22.10 6.50
N PHE A 258 11.35 -20.81 6.19
CA PHE A 258 12.14 -20.36 5.03
C PHE A 258 13.60 -20.83 5.09
N TYR A 259 14.24 -20.74 6.26
CA TYR A 259 15.60 -21.27 6.47
C TYR A 259 15.66 -22.80 6.63
N LYS A 260 14.53 -23.50 6.46
CA LYS A 260 14.39 -24.97 6.57
C LYS A 260 14.72 -25.50 7.97
N GLU A 261 14.63 -24.66 8.99
CA GLU A 261 14.76 -25.00 10.39
C GLU A 261 13.40 -25.44 10.96
N TYR A 262 12.83 -26.48 10.36
CA TYR A 262 11.43 -26.88 10.58
C TYR A 262 11.09 -27.21 12.04
N GLU A 263 12.00 -27.84 12.78
CA GLU A 263 11.80 -28.11 14.22
C GLU A 263 11.61 -26.83 15.01
N LYS A 264 12.37 -25.76 14.69
CA LYS A 264 12.16 -24.45 15.32
C LYS A 264 10.86 -23.83 14.87
N ALA A 265 10.50 -23.93 13.59
CA ALA A 265 9.22 -23.43 13.09
C ALA A 265 8.04 -24.04 13.89
N LEU A 266 8.05 -25.36 14.16
CA LEU A 266 7.05 -26.01 15.01
C LEU A 266 6.97 -25.41 16.42
N LEU A 267 8.11 -25.10 17.05
CA LEU A 267 8.13 -24.45 18.37
C LEU A 267 7.50 -23.05 18.34
N TRP A 268 7.64 -22.32 17.24
CA TRP A 268 7.03 -21.00 17.04
C TRP A 268 5.54 -21.09 16.71
N ASN A 269 5.11 -22.11 15.96
CA ASN A 269 3.70 -22.42 15.70
C ASN A 269 2.88 -22.55 16.98
N GLU A 270 3.42 -23.28 17.97
CA GLU A 270 2.77 -23.45 19.28
C GLU A 270 2.54 -22.13 20.04
N LYS A 271 3.30 -21.06 19.73
CA LYS A 271 3.18 -19.77 20.44
C LYS A 271 1.95 -18.96 20.04
N TYR A 272 1.35 -19.24 18.88
CA TYR A 272 0.15 -18.54 18.42
C TYR A 272 -1.03 -19.47 18.10
N ARG A 273 -0.85 -20.79 18.20
CA ARG A 273 -1.91 -21.77 17.96
C ARG A 273 -3.13 -21.56 18.86
N ASP A 274 -2.90 -21.22 20.12
CA ASP A 274 -3.96 -20.88 21.07
C ASP A 274 -3.68 -19.51 21.68
N LEU A 275 -4.50 -18.52 21.27
CA LEU A 275 -4.53 -17.18 21.82
C LEU A 275 -5.81 -16.92 22.63
N SER A 276 -6.61 -17.95 22.92
CA SER A 276 -7.87 -17.82 23.67
C SER A 276 -7.70 -17.37 25.12
N TRP A 277 -6.46 -17.42 25.63
CA TRP A 277 -6.09 -16.90 26.94
C TRP A 277 -6.10 -15.37 27.03
N PHE A 278 -6.14 -14.65 25.90
CA PHE A 278 -6.40 -13.20 25.89
C PHE A 278 -7.82 -12.93 26.40
N LYS A 279 -7.92 -12.20 27.51
CA LYS A 279 -9.20 -11.84 28.13
C LYS A 279 -9.77 -10.57 27.52
N ASP A 280 -11.07 -10.38 27.70
CA ASP A 280 -11.78 -9.13 27.39
C ASP A 280 -11.67 -8.67 25.92
N LEU A 281 -11.51 -9.64 25.00
CA LEU A 281 -11.51 -9.37 23.56
C LEU A 281 -12.90 -8.96 23.06
N ASP A 282 -12.93 -7.93 22.22
CA ASP A 282 -14.08 -7.58 21.40
C ASP A 282 -14.29 -8.62 20.28
N GLU A 283 -15.35 -8.44 19.47
CA GLU A 283 -15.66 -9.34 18.36
C GLU A 283 -14.48 -9.47 17.37
N LYS A 284 -13.86 -8.34 17.02
CA LYS A 284 -12.70 -8.34 16.10
C LYS A 284 -11.51 -9.09 16.70
N GLY A 285 -11.24 -8.94 18.00
CA GLY A 285 -10.19 -9.67 18.68
C GLY A 285 -10.43 -11.18 18.68
N LYS A 286 -11.67 -11.62 18.92
CA LYS A 286 -12.05 -13.05 18.85
C LYS A 286 -11.88 -13.62 17.44
N GLU A 287 -12.29 -12.87 16.42
CA GLU A 287 -12.06 -13.24 15.01
C GLU A 287 -10.56 -13.44 14.72
N GLN A 288 -9.67 -12.61 15.29
CA GLN A 288 -8.23 -12.79 15.12
C GLN A 288 -7.72 -14.07 15.81
N VAL A 289 -8.21 -14.40 17.00
CA VAL A 289 -7.84 -15.64 17.70
C VAL A 289 -8.20 -16.86 16.85
N GLU A 290 -9.44 -16.92 16.35
CA GLU A 290 -9.89 -18.01 15.48
C GLU A 290 -9.05 -18.10 14.19
N LEU A 291 -8.72 -16.95 13.59
CA LEU A 291 -7.88 -16.88 12.41
C LEU A 291 -6.47 -17.44 12.67
N TYR A 292 -5.83 -17.09 13.78
CA TYR A 292 -4.50 -17.60 14.14
C TYR A 292 -4.51 -19.09 14.48
N THR A 293 -5.56 -19.60 15.11
CA THR A 293 -5.73 -21.05 15.31
C THR A 293 -5.81 -21.77 13.96
N HIS A 294 -6.61 -21.26 13.02
CA HIS A 294 -6.70 -21.84 11.67
C HIS A 294 -5.36 -21.80 10.94
N PHE A 295 -4.64 -20.67 10.98
CA PHE A 295 -3.30 -20.56 10.40
C PHE A 295 -2.32 -21.54 11.05
N ALA A 296 -2.34 -21.69 12.37
CA ALA A 296 -1.44 -22.60 13.06
C ALA A 296 -1.67 -24.05 12.64
N GLU A 297 -2.93 -24.48 12.49
CA GLU A 297 -3.28 -25.82 12.03
C GLU A 297 -2.83 -26.07 10.58
N ALA A 298 -3.05 -25.12 9.68
CA ALA A 298 -2.63 -25.22 8.28
C ALA A 298 -1.09 -25.26 8.17
N ASN A 299 -0.40 -24.38 8.88
CA ASN A 299 1.05 -24.29 8.86
C ASN A 299 1.73 -25.49 9.52
N LEU A 300 1.14 -26.06 10.57
CA LEU A 300 1.62 -27.31 11.17
C LEU A 300 1.71 -28.41 10.11
N LYS A 301 0.64 -28.61 9.35
CA LYS A 301 0.60 -29.60 8.25
C LYS A 301 1.60 -29.25 7.16
N ALA A 302 1.71 -27.98 6.78
CA ALA A 302 2.68 -27.51 5.78
C ALA A 302 4.13 -27.79 6.20
N ILE A 303 4.47 -27.59 7.48
CA ILE A 303 5.81 -27.85 8.02
C ILE A 303 6.11 -29.35 7.99
N HIS A 304 5.20 -30.21 8.48
CA HIS A 304 5.37 -31.67 8.39
C HIS A 304 5.55 -32.17 6.96
N LEU A 305 4.76 -31.60 6.04
CA LEU A 305 4.88 -31.87 4.62
C LEU A 305 6.26 -31.47 4.06
N LYS A 306 6.79 -30.30 4.44
CA LYS A 306 8.13 -29.84 4.07
C LYS A 306 9.26 -30.66 4.70
N MET A 307 8.98 -31.33 5.83
CA MET A 307 9.86 -32.34 6.43
C MET A 307 9.81 -33.71 5.72
N GLY A 308 8.90 -33.89 4.76
CA GLY A 308 8.79 -35.11 3.94
C GLY A 308 7.77 -36.12 4.44
N ASP A 309 6.86 -35.73 5.33
CA ASP A 309 5.74 -36.56 5.72
C ASP A 309 4.65 -36.50 4.65
N GLU A 310 4.54 -37.53 3.81
CA GLU A 310 3.48 -37.63 2.79
C GLU A 310 2.10 -37.89 3.42
N SER A 311 2.05 -38.46 4.63
CA SER A 311 0.80 -38.91 5.24
C SER A 311 -0.14 -37.76 5.60
N VAL A 312 0.38 -36.53 5.74
CA VAL A 312 -0.44 -35.34 6.03
C VAL A 312 -1.11 -34.75 4.79
N VAL A 313 -0.74 -35.19 3.57
CA VAL A 313 -1.22 -34.59 2.32
C VAL A 313 -2.76 -34.64 2.19
N PRO A 314 -3.45 -35.77 2.42
CA PRO A 314 -4.91 -35.82 2.28
C PRO A 314 -5.62 -34.87 3.26
N ASP A 315 -5.27 -34.94 4.55
CA ASP A 315 -5.86 -34.11 5.60
C ASP A 315 -5.54 -32.62 5.44
N TYR A 316 -4.39 -32.30 4.84
CA TYR A 316 -4.05 -30.93 4.49
C TYR A 316 -4.91 -30.43 3.34
N TYR A 317 -4.96 -31.17 2.23
CA TYR A 317 -5.75 -30.80 1.06
C TYR A 317 -7.25 -30.63 1.41
N ASP A 318 -7.82 -31.56 2.18
CA ASP A 318 -9.22 -31.49 2.58
C ASP A 318 -9.54 -30.25 3.42
N SER A 319 -8.62 -29.83 4.30
CA SER A 319 -8.82 -28.61 5.11
C SER A 319 -8.85 -27.31 4.30
N LEU A 320 -8.35 -27.32 3.06
CA LEU A 320 -8.27 -26.13 2.20
C LEU A 320 -9.49 -25.93 1.32
N LYS A 321 -10.35 -26.95 1.14
CA LYS A 321 -11.44 -26.97 0.15
C LYS A 321 -12.46 -25.83 0.30
N ASN A 322 -12.56 -25.24 1.48
CA ASN A 322 -13.51 -24.17 1.78
C ASN A 322 -12.91 -22.75 1.69
N ASP A 323 -11.60 -22.60 1.47
CA ASP A 323 -10.95 -21.30 1.32
C ASP A 323 -10.09 -21.30 0.03
N PRO A 324 -10.57 -20.68 -1.06
CA PRO A 324 -9.83 -20.61 -2.33
C PRO A 324 -8.45 -19.96 -2.22
N THR A 325 -8.30 -19.02 -1.29
CA THR A 325 -7.02 -18.34 -1.07
C THR A 325 -6.03 -19.30 -0.42
N GLU A 326 -6.44 -19.96 0.66
CA GLU A 326 -5.58 -20.94 1.33
C GLU A 326 -5.32 -22.17 0.45
N MET A 327 -6.28 -22.59 -0.38
CA MET A 327 -6.07 -23.63 -1.40
C MET A 327 -4.89 -23.31 -2.32
N THR A 328 -4.75 -22.05 -2.75
CA THR A 328 -3.65 -21.63 -3.62
C THR A 328 -2.29 -21.82 -2.92
N PHE A 329 -2.21 -21.46 -1.63
CA PHE A 329 -0.99 -21.57 -0.84
C PHE A 329 -0.66 -23.02 -0.49
N GLY A 330 -1.66 -23.80 -0.09
CA GLY A 330 -1.47 -25.19 0.28
C GLY A 330 -1.09 -26.08 -0.90
N ILE A 331 -1.67 -25.88 -2.10
CA ILE A 331 -1.23 -26.60 -3.31
C ILE A 331 0.22 -26.27 -3.65
N ALA A 332 0.66 -25.02 -3.49
CA ALA A 332 2.06 -24.66 -3.72
C ALA A 332 3.00 -25.43 -2.77
N ASN A 333 2.63 -25.54 -1.48
CA ASN A 333 3.37 -26.32 -0.49
C ASN A 333 3.40 -27.82 -0.83
N ILE A 334 2.26 -28.39 -1.27
CA ILE A 334 2.17 -29.79 -1.71
C ILE A 334 3.05 -30.05 -2.93
N LEU A 335 3.01 -29.18 -3.93
CA LEU A 335 3.87 -29.27 -5.12
C LEU A 335 5.36 -29.15 -4.76
N GLU A 336 5.74 -28.22 -3.90
CA GLU A 336 7.13 -28.06 -3.44
C GLU A 336 7.64 -29.35 -2.78
N ALA A 337 6.86 -29.92 -1.87
CA ALA A 337 7.21 -31.18 -1.22
C ALA A 337 7.24 -32.35 -2.20
N ALA A 338 6.26 -32.46 -3.10
CA ALA A 338 6.22 -33.49 -4.14
C ALA A 338 7.43 -33.40 -5.08
N ASN A 339 7.84 -32.20 -5.48
CA ASN A 339 9.04 -31.98 -6.29
C ASN A 339 10.32 -32.47 -5.60
N LYS A 340 10.42 -32.21 -4.30
CA LYS A 340 11.58 -32.55 -3.47
C LYS A 340 11.65 -34.04 -3.11
N TYR A 341 10.55 -34.61 -2.64
CA TYR A 341 10.47 -35.97 -2.11
C TYR A 341 9.89 -37.00 -3.08
N LYS A 342 9.46 -36.56 -4.27
CA LYS A 342 8.91 -37.39 -5.34
C LYS A 342 7.56 -38.04 -5.00
N PHE A 343 6.71 -37.31 -4.27
CA PHE A 343 5.32 -37.72 -4.02
C PHE A 343 4.53 -37.74 -5.34
N ASN A 344 3.60 -38.69 -5.48
CA ASN A 344 2.61 -38.66 -6.56
C ASN A 344 1.36 -37.95 -6.05
N ILE A 345 1.07 -36.80 -6.66
CA ILE A 345 -0.09 -35.96 -6.30
C ILE A 345 -1.04 -35.76 -7.49
N ASP A 346 -1.00 -36.63 -8.49
CA ASP A 346 -1.76 -36.46 -9.74
C ASP A 346 -3.27 -36.35 -9.49
N ASN A 347 -3.80 -37.15 -8.55
CA ASN A 347 -5.20 -37.09 -8.15
C ASN A 347 -5.57 -35.74 -7.52
N ILE A 348 -4.68 -35.18 -6.69
CA ILE A 348 -4.90 -33.89 -6.02
C ILE A 348 -4.87 -32.74 -7.04
N LEU A 349 -3.96 -32.82 -8.01
CA LEU A 349 -3.85 -31.82 -9.07
C LEU A 349 -5.06 -31.86 -10.00
N ALA A 350 -5.59 -33.04 -10.32
CA ALA A 350 -6.83 -33.18 -11.08
C ALA A 350 -8.02 -32.52 -10.36
N ASP A 351 -8.19 -32.81 -9.07
CA ASP A 351 -9.24 -32.19 -8.25
C ASP A 351 -9.05 -30.66 -8.13
N TYR A 352 -7.81 -30.20 -7.96
CA TYR A 352 -7.48 -28.78 -7.90
C TYR A 352 -7.76 -28.05 -9.22
N GLU A 353 -7.47 -28.66 -10.36
CA GLU A 353 -7.78 -28.06 -11.67
C GLU A 353 -9.28 -27.86 -11.84
N GLU A 354 -10.11 -28.84 -11.44
CA GLU A 354 -11.57 -28.69 -11.44
C GLU A 354 -12.03 -27.58 -10.49
N PHE A 355 -11.46 -27.52 -9.28
CA PHE A 355 -11.74 -26.47 -8.31
C PHE A 355 -11.41 -25.09 -8.89
N SER A 356 -10.18 -24.90 -9.37
CA SER A 356 -9.69 -23.60 -9.87
C SER A 356 -10.51 -23.05 -11.03
N GLN A 357 -11.02 -23.91 -11.93
CA GLN A 357 -11.89 -23.51 -13.03
C GLN A 357 -13.24 -22.95 -12.53
N LYS A 358 -13.79 -23.50 -11.45
CA LYS A 358 -15.06 -23.05 -10.85
C LYS A 358 -14.87 -21.71 -10.12
N THR A 359 -13.77 -21.53 -9.39
CA THR A 359 -13.52 -20.31 -8.59
C THR A 359 -12.96 -19.14 -9.39
N TYR A 360 -12.35 -19.37 -10.56
CA TYR A 360 -11.86 -18.28 -11.43
C TYR A 360 -12.98 -17.32 -11.89
N VAL A 361 -14.24 -17.77 -11.87
CA VAL A 361 -15.44 -16.98 -12.19
C VAL A 361 -15.79 -15.95 -11.09
N GLU A 362 -15.27 -16.13 -9.87
CA GLU A 362 -15.54 -15.29 -8.70
C GLU A 362 -14.25 -14.58 -8.24
N LYS A 363 -13.78 -13.58 -8.99
CA LYS A 363 -12.68 -12.72 -8.54
C LYS A 363 -13.12 -11.85 -7.36
N ASN A 364 -13.07 -12.41 -6.15
CA ASN A 364 -13.07 -11.66 -4.91
C ASN A 364 -11.63 -11.19 -4.63
N GLU A 365 -11.44 -9.90 -4.41
CA GLU A 365 -10.23 -9.41 -3.75
C GLU A 365 -10.16 -10.05 -2.35
N SER A 366 -9.04 -10.71 -2.04
CA SER A 366 -8.85 -11.26 -0.69
C SER A 366 -8.88 -10.10 0.30
N LYS A 367 -9.76 -10.19 1.31
CA LYS A 367 -9.75 -9.25 2.44
C LYS A 367 -8.60 -9.53 3.42
N LYS A 368 -7.99 -10.73 3.33
CA LYS A 368 -6.93 -11.20 4.24
C LYS A 368 -5.54 -10.74 3.79
N TYR A 369 -5.26 -10.74 2.49
CA TYR A 369 -3.93 -10.53 1.94
C TYR A 369 -3.86 -9.38 0.94
N THR A 370 -2.67 -8.76 0.83
CA THR A 370 -2.45 -7.71 -0.17
C THR A 370 -2.42 -8.30 -1.58
N LYS A 371 -2.76 -7.49 -2.58
CA LYS A 371 -2.75 -7.89 -3.98
C LYS A 371 -1.37 -8.39 -4.44
N LEU A 372 -0.30 -7.69 -4.05
CA LEU A 372 1.07 -8.05 -4.40
C LEU A 372 1.45 -9.41 -3.80
N PHE A 373 1.06 -9.66 -2.55
CA PHE A 373 1.27 -10.95 -1.89
C PHE A 373 0.55 -12.08 -2.64
N MET A 374 -0.72 -11.88 -3.01
CA MET A 374 -1.47 -12.87 -3.81
C MET A 374 -0.80 -13.18 -5.15
N ILE A 375 -0.31 -12.16 -5.87
CA ILE A 375 0.38 -12.36 -7.15
C ILE A 375 1.70 -13.12 -6.94
N GLN A 376 2.45 -12.83 -5.87
CA GLN A 376 3.68 -13.56 -5.53
C GLN A 376 3.41 -15.04 -5.26
N HIS A 377 2.38 -15.35 -4.48
CA HIS A 377 2.03 -16.73 -4.16
C HIS A 377 1.51 -17.49 -5.38
N GLN A 378 0.73 -16.83 -6.25
CA GLN A 378 0.33 -17.42 -7.52
C GLN A 378 1.55 -17.71 -8.42
N ALA A 379 2.53 -16.80 -8.46
CA ALA A 379 3.77 -17.03 -9.20
C ALA A 379 4.54 -18.25 -8.65
N ASN A 380 4.63 -18.40 -7.33
CA ASN A 380 5.27 -19.56 -6.71
C ASN A 380 4.51 -20.87 -7.01
N LEU A 381 3.18 -20.86 -6.90
CA LEU A 381 2.35 -22.01 -7.27
C LEU A 381 2.64 -22.46 -8.70
N ASP A 382 2.56 -21.54 -9.67
CA ASP A 382 2.77 -21.86 -11.07
C ASP A 382 4.21 -22.31 -11.35
N TYR A 383 5.21 -21.77 -10.62
CA TYR A 383 6.59 -22.25 -10.68
C TYR A 383 6.71 -23.70 -10.21
N GLN A 384 6.23 -24.01 -9.01
CA GLN A 384 6.29 -25.36 -8.45
C GLN A 384 5.52 -26.36 -9.32
N TYR A 385 4.39 -25.93 -9.89
CA TYR A 385 3.60 -26.76 -10.80
C TYR A 385 4.38 -27.04 -12.10
N ALA A 386 5.06 -26.03 -12.66
CA ALA A 386 5.92 -26.24 -13.83
C ALA A 386 7.00 -27.30 -13.56
N ILE A 387 7.69 -27.21 -12.42
CA ILE A 387 8.71 -28.19 -12.03
C ILE A 387 8.14 -29.61 -11.90
N TYR A 388 6.95 -29.75 -11.31
CA TYR A 388 6.29 -31.06 -11.17
C TYR A 388 5.96 -31.68 -12.53
N LEU A 389 5.42 -30.86 -13.45
CA LEU A 389 5.12 -31.26 -14.80
C LEU A 389 6.37 -31.67 -15.57
N PHE A 390 7.48 -30.93 -15.41
CA PHE A 390 8.77 -31.29 -16.01
C PHE A 390 9.30 -32.64 -15.49
N ASN A 391 9.24 -32.87 -14.17
CA ASN A 391 9.61 -34.15 -13.56
C ASN A 391 8.79 -35.33 -14.11
N SER A 392 7.59 -35.06 -14.62
CA SER A 392 6.66 -36.04 -15.20
C SER A 392 6.68 -36.07 -16.74
N ASN A 393 7.66 -35.43 -17.38
CA ASN A 393 7.80 -35.29 -18.84
C ASN A 393 6.66 -34.54 -19.55
N ASN A 394 5.83 -33.81 -18.81
CA ASN A 394 4.75 -32.98 -19.35
C ASN A 394 5.27 -31.58 -19.72
N HIS A 395 6.19 -31.51 -20.69
CA HIS A 395 6.96 -30.30 -20.96
C HIS A 395 6.13 -29.10 -21.44
N SER A 396 5.22 -29.27 -22.40
CA SER A 396 4.46 -28.12 -22.93
C SER A 396 3.52 -27.50 -21.88
N PRO A 397 2.72 -28.28 -21.11
CA PRO A 397 2.00 -27.76 -19.95
C PRO A 397 2.90 -27.12 -18.90
N GLY A 398 4.06 -27.73 -18.60
CA GLY A 398 5.04 -27.18 -17.67
C GLY A 398 5.57 -25.81 -18.10
N ILE A 399 5.90 -25.64 -19.39
CA ILE A 399 6.32 -24.35 -19.95
C ILE A 399 5.22 -23.30 -19.82
N LYS A 400 3.96 -23.66 -20.07
CA LYS A 400 2.82 -22.73 -19.89
C LYS A 400 2.75 -22.23 -18.45
N LYS A 401 2.87 -23.12 -17.46
CA LYS A 401 2.91 -22.75 -16.04
C LYS A 401 4.11 -21.87 -15.70
N LEU A 402 5.28 -22.20 -16.23
CA LEU A 402 6.49 -21.41 -16.03
C LEU A 402 6.36 -19.98 -16.57
N LEU A 403 5.71 -19.80 -17.72
CA LEU A 403 5.48 -18.48 -18.31
C LEU A 403 4.48 -17.64 -17.50
N GLN A 404 3.45 -18.28 -16.92
CA GLN A 404 2.54 -17.61 -15.98
C GLN A 404 3.28 -17.10 -14.74
N SER A 405 4.16 -17.94 -14.17
CA SER A 405 5.03 -17.55 -13.06
C SER A 405 5.97 -16.40 -13.42
N LEU A 406 6.61 -16.46 -14.59
CA LEU A 406 7.50 -15.39 -15.09
C LEU A 406 6.75 -14.07 -15.26
N HIS A 407 5.58 -14.10 -15.90
CA HIS A 407 4.75 -12.90 -16.10
C HIS A 407 4.37 -12.23 -14.77
N ASN A 408 3.92 -13.02 -13.79
CA ASN A 408 3.54 -12.51 -12.47
C ASN A 408 4.75 -11.94 -11.73
N SER A 409 5.89 -12.65 -11.75
CA SER A 409 7.13 -12.21 -11.12
C SER A 409 7.66 -10.89 -11.69
N VAL A 410 7.62 -10.73 -13.02
CA VAL A 410 7.95 -9.46 -13.70
C VAL A 410 6.94 -8.36 -13.34
N THR A 411 5.65 -8.69 -13.20
CA THR A 411 4.59 -7.74 -12.80
C THR A 411 4.82 -7.14 -11.42
N ILE A 412 5.33 -7.91 -10.47
CA ILE A 412 5.64 -7.45 -9.11
C ILE A 412 7.12 -7.20 -8.89
N SER A 413 7.90 -7.04 -9.97
CA SER A 413 9.34 -6.77 -9.92
C SER A 413 10.14 -7.71 -9.01
N ASN A 414 9.69 -8.96 -8.84
CA ASN A 414 10.44 -9.99 -8.13
C ASN A 414 11.51 -10.57 -9.06
N ILE A 415 12.67 -9.93 -9.07
CA ILE A 415 13.78 -10.26 -9.97
C ILE A 415 14.30 -11.67 -9.73
N THR A 416 14.35 -12.13 -8.47
CA THR A 416 14.84 -13.47 -8.13
C THR A 416 13.99 -14.56 -8.79
N THR A 417 12.67 -14.51 -8.58
CA THR A 417 11.75 -15.52 -9.13
C THR A 417 11.71 -15.43 -10.67
N ALA A 418 11.72 -14.20 -11.22
CA ALA A 418 11.77 -14.01 -12.67
C ALA A 418 13.05 -14.62 -13.29
N PHE A 419 14.21 -14.46 -12.62
CA PHE A 419 15.47 -15.04 -13.05
C PHE A 419 15.44 -16.57 -13.02
N ASP A 420 14.89 -17.17 -11.96
CA ASP A 420 14.72 -18.63 -11.86
C ASP A 420 13.85 -19.17 -13.00
N CYS A 421 12.74 -18.49 -13.31
CA CYS A 421 11.89 -18.85 -14.45
C CYS A 421 12.65 -18.80 -15.79
N VAL A 422 13.49 -17.79 -16.00
CA VAL A 422 14.32 -17.67 -17.22
C VAL A 422 15.33 -18.80 -17.30
N LEU A 423 16.01 -19.15 -16.20
CA LEU A 423 16.96 -20.26 -16.18
C LEU A 423 16.28 -21.59 -16.52
N VAL A 424 15.15 -21.88 -15.87
CA VAL A 424 14.38 -23.10 -16.12
C VAL A 424 13.87 -23.13 -17.56
N PHE A 425 13.34 -22.03 -18.08
CA PHE A 425 12.83 -21.98 -19.46
C PHE A 425 13.93 -22.32 -20.47
N ASN A 426 15.14 -21.80 -20.28
CA ASN A 426 16.27 -22.10 -21.17
C ASN A 426 16.65 -23.59 -21.15
N GLY A 427 16.54 -24.25 -20.00
CA GLY A 427 16.76 -25.70 -19.88
C GLY A 427 15.72 -26.54 -20.63
N TYR A 428 14.49 -26.05 -20.77
CA TYR A 428 13.38 -26.75 -21.45
C TYR A 428 13.02 -26.15 -22.82
N ARG A 429 13.82 -25.22 -23.34
CA ARG A 429 13.49 -24.42 -24.52
C ARG A 429 13.27 -25.25 -25.79
N GLU A 430 13.95 -26.38 -25.91
CA GLU A 430 13.80 -27.28 -27.06
C GLU A 430 12.41 -27.93 -27.13
N TYR A 431 11.69 -28.02 -26.01
CA TYR A 431 10.34 -28.55 -25.92
C TYR A 431 9.25 -27.48 -26.07
N ALA A 432 9.63 -26.20 -26.19
CA ALA A 432 8.70 -25.09 -26.29
C ALA A 432 8.08 -24.99 -27.68
N THR A 433 6.77 -24.69 -27.73
CA THR A 433 6.14 -24.33 -29.00
C THR A 433 6.60 -22.95 -29.49
N LYS A 434 6.35 -22.63 -30.76
CA LYS A 434 6.68 -21.32 -31.31
C LYS A 434 5.96 -20.20 -30.56
N GLU A 435 4.71 -20.44 -30.18
CA GLU A 435 3.88 -19.49 -29.43
C GLU A 435 4.46 -19.25 -28.04
N GLN A 436 4.89 -20.30 -27.33
CA GLN A 436 5.52 -20.19 -26.01
C GLN A 436 6.85 -19.43 -26.07
N ILE A 437 7.65 -19.63 -27.12
CA ILE A 437 8.88 -18.85 -27.34
C ILE A 437 8.55 -17.37 -27.59
N ILE A 438 7.51 -17.07 -28.36
CA ILE A 438 7.06 -15.69 -28.61
C ILE A 438 6.58 -15.05 -27.31
N GLU A 439 5.77 -15.75 -26.52
CA GLU A 439 5.28 -15.28 -25.23
C GLU A 439 6.43 -14.98 -24.26
N PHE A 440 7.38 -15.92 -24.10
CA PHE A 440 8.60 -15.71 -23.33
C PHE A 440 9.34 -14.43 -23.74
N ASN A 441 9.58 -14.27 -25.05
CA ASN A 441 10.28 -13.10 -25.57
C ASN A 441 9.51 -11.80 -25.30
N ASN A 442 8.18 -11.82 -25.39
CA ASN A 442 7.35 -10.64 -25.12
C ASN A 442 7.40 -10.25 -23.64
N ILE A 443 7.34 -11.23 -22.71
CA ILE A 443 7.46 -10.97 -21.28
C ILE A 443 8.84 -10.35 -20.97
N CYS A 444 9.92 -10.94 -21.48
CA CYS A 444 11.28 -10.43 -21.29
C CYS A 444 11.47 -9.03 -21.90
N LYS A 445 10.93 -8.76 -23.10
CA LYS A 445 10.99 -7.42 -23.70
C LYS A 445 10.22 -6.38 -22.89
N GLY A 446 9.04 -6.73 -22.38
CA GLY A 446 8.26 -5.85 -21.51
C GLY A 446 9.00 -5.48 -20.23
N ALA A 447 9.78 -6.42 -19.67
CA ALA A 447 10.62 -6.17 -18.50
C ALA A 447 11.77 -5.17 -18.75
N LEU A 448 12.29 -5.09 -19.99
CA LEU A 448 13.36 -4.14 -20.35
C LEU A 448 12.88 -2.70 -20.52
N THR A 449 11.57 -2.50 -20.66
CA THR A 449 10.95 -1.19 -20.94
C THR A 449 10.30 -0.54 -19.71
N ARG A 450 10.35 -1.22 -18.56
CA ARG A 450 9.95 -0.68 -17.25
C ARG A 450 11.20 -0.16 -16.56
#